data_AF-A0A0G2HRJ7-F1
#
_entry.id   AF-A0A0G2HRJ7-F1
#
_cell.length_a   1.000
_cell.length_b   1.000
_cell.length_c   1.000
_cell.angle_alpha   90.00
_cell.angle_beta   90.00
_cell.angle_gamma   90.00
#
_symmetry.space_group_name_H-M   'P 1'
#
loop_
_entity.id
_entity.type
_entity.pdbx_description
1 polymer ?
#
loop_
_entity_poly.entity_id
_entity_poly.type
_entity_poly.pdbx_seq_one_letter_code
_entity_poly.pdbx_strand_id
1 'polypeptide(L)'
;MRRSYRQLQEQLHPDTVFFLGDLFDGGREWRTFHGDSQDPSWNHRPKGEVGYAKKWKKKYGEDFWLKEYARFSQLFVNPWSLGGTEAGRGQRGRRLIASLPGNHDLGFGSEVKVPVRNRFEAYFGDVNRVDVIANHTFVSIDAVSLSARSSDDRDRGDLSSIYKPTEDFLNKAQLLKRKAVERELRRLRGEAGEVPQEHKIEDALSAEFNHIPTLNPGEGKAELPTILLSHVPLYRPPGTQCGPQREHWPPSNPTDPGARDDRNAISVSRGYQYQNVLNEGDSIDVVKKIGNIIHAFSGDDHDYCELRHAENQANVKEITVKSVSMAMGVPTPGFVMVSMYNPIDAEGNPLSGGQEHTLQTHLCLLPSQLSTYARYGGFAFVCAVALTIRAFLVPILNLQPFALDPSGPGSKSQSALPMIKAKLDDHDPEQAPSGYPGYNHGSSASSFNSATPHRSATRDRSASFTPGVRANGLAAQARNASPKRAAGGGGGNAKGLARHSSNREKNGGRWGGWGNGPKIEIDIGEDDEYYYDAGKSRWKAARPKRRGSRNTLVVAWRELWTTAWRALWMVGGFWLWLTYKG
;
A
#
# COMPACT_ATOMS: atom_id res chain seq x y z
N MET A 1 6.05 -1.12 1.19
CA MET A 1 5.76 -1.09 2.65
C MET A 1 6.47 -2.24 3.40
N ARG A 2 5.87 -3.37 3.83
CA ARG A 2 6.52 -4.35 4.75
C ARG A 2 7.99 -4.71 4.41
N ARG A 3 8.26 -5.19 3.19
CA ARG A 3 9.64 -5.52 2.75
C ARG A 3 10.55 -4.29 2.75
N SER A 4 10.05 -3.15 2.28
CA SER A 4 10.74 -1.85 2.28
C SER A 4 11.15 -1.42 3.70
N TYR A 5 10.24 -1.53 4.68
CA TYR A 5 10.51 -1.13 6.06
C TYR A 5 11.50 -2.07 6.74
N ARG A 6 11.42 -3.38 6.50
CA ARG A 6 12.43 -4.34 6.97
C ARG A 6 13.82 -3.99 6.46
N GLN A 7 13.96 -3.73 5.15
CA GLN A 7 15.24 -3.34 4.57
C GLN A 7 15.74 -1.97 5.08
N LEU A 8 14.84 -1.05 5.42
CA LEU A 8 15.18 0.21 6.11
C LEU A 8 15.74 -0.09 7.52
N GLN A 9 15.14 -1.00 8.30
CA GLN A 9 15.65 -1.41 9.61
C GLN A 9 16.97 -2.21 9.52
N GLU A 10 17.10 -3.07 8.51
CA GLU A 10 18.20 -4.02 8.32
C GLU A 10 19.43 -3.40 7.64
N GLN A 11 19.26 -2.40 6.75
CA GLN A 11 20.37 -1.77 6.00
C GLN A 11 20.69 -0.34 6.46
N LEU A 12 19.69 0.46 6.85
CA LEU A 12 19.87 1.87 7.21
C LEU A 12 19.88 2.09 8.74
N HIS A 13 19.46 1.09 9.51
CA HIS A 13 19.55 0.99 10.99
C HIS A 13 19.30 2.33 11.74
N PRO A 14 18.14 2.98 11.55
CA PRO A 14 17.92 4.33 12.05
C PRO A 14 17.85 4.39 13.58
N ASP A 15 18.52 5.38 14.18
CA ASP A 15 18.47 5.69 15.61
C ASP A 15 17.08 6.11 16.09
N THR A 16 16.32 6.80 15.23
CA THR A 16 14.93 7.14 15.52
C THR A 16 14.09 7.09 14.24
N VAL A 17 12.86 6.58 14.36
CA VAL A 17 11.84 6.69 13.31
C VAL A 17 10.63 7.41 13.89
N PHE A 18 10.28 8.53 13.28
CA PHE A 18 9.01 9.23 13.49
C PHE A 18 8.00 8.81 12.41
N PHE A 19 6.74 8.62 12.81
CA PHE A 19 5.59 8.60 11.90
C PHE A 19 4.86 9.94 12.04
N LEU A 20 4.43 10.54 10.92
CA LEU A 20 3.82 11.89 10.89
C LEU A 20 2.30 11.82 10.66
N GLY A 21 1.60 11.02 11.48
CA GLY A 21 0.16 10.76 11.36
C GLY A 21 -0.22 9.76 10.27
N ASP A 22 -1.54 9.57 10.14
CA ASP A 22 -2.23 8.71 9.18
C ASP A 22 -1.77 7.25 9.22
N LEU A 23 -1.78 6.71 10.44
CA LEU A 23 -1.46 5.31 10.71
C LEU A 23 -2.58 4.36 10.26
N PHE A 24 -3.84 4.82 10.35
CA PHE A 24 -5.03 4.05 10.01
C PHE A 24 -5.99 4.80 9.07
N ASP A 25 -6.11 4.32 7.83
CA ASP A 25 -7.17 4.78 6.93
C ASP A 25 -8.57 4.46 7.49
N GLY A 26 -9.20 5.46 8.10
CA GLY A 26 -10.53 5.37 8.70
C GLY A 26 -10.54 5.16 10.22
N GLY A 27 -9.41 5.30 10.94
CA GLY A 27 -9.36 5.18 12.41
C GLY A 27 -10.40 6.03 13.15
N ARG A 28 -10.70 7.22 12.60
CA ARG A 28 -11.74 8.18 13.03
C ARG A 28 -13.19 7.67 12.99
N GLU A 29 -13.47 6.65 12.20
CA GLU A 29 -14.83 6.12 11.99
C GLU A 29 -15.15 4.89 12.86
N TRP A 30 -14.14 4.25 13.45
CA TRP A 30 -14.33 2.98 14.17
C TRP A 30 -14.66 3.23 15.64
N ARG A 31 -15.90 2.89 16.03
CA ARG A 31 -16.44 3.09 17.39
C ARG A 31 -15.50 2.59 18.48
N THR A 32 -15.34 3.39 19.52
CA THR A 32 -14.55 3.09 20.73
C THR A 32 -15.29 2.14 21.69
N PHE A 33 -14.57 1.45 22.57
CA PHE A 33 -15.20 0.66 23.65
C PHE A 33 -15.89 1.53 24.72
N HIS A 34 -15.40 2.76 24.92
CA HIS A 34 -15.95 3.75 25.84
C HIS A 34 -16.16 5.11 25.16
N GLY A 35 -17.08 5.92 25.69
CA GLY A 35 -17.45 7.23 25.16
C GLY A 35 -18.37 7.17 23.93
N ASP A 36 -18.93 8.32 23.57
CA ASP A 36 -19.77 8.43 22.37
C ASP A 36 -18.91 8.63 21.10
N SER A 37 -19.15 7.80 20.09
CA SER A 37 -18.48 7.88 18.78
C SER A 37 -19.40 8.37 17.65
N GLN A 38 -20.57 8.93 18.00
CA GLN A 38 -21.44 9.64 17.07
C GLN A 38 -20.72 10.82 16.39
N ASP A 39 -21.32 11.34 15.32
CA ASP A 39 -20.83 12.55 14.67
C ASP A 39 -21.48 13.75 15.38
N PRO A 40 -20.80 14.91 15.54
CA PRO A 40 -21.37 16.08 16.20
C PRO A 40 -22.61 16.62 15.46
N SER A 41 -23.43 17.41 16.13
CA SER A 41 -24.67 17.96 15.54
C SER A 41 -24.43 18.90 14.36
N TRP A 42 -23.26 19.54 14.30
CA TRP A 42 -22.80 20.40 13.21
C TRP A 42 -22.02 19.66 12.10
N ASN A 43 -21.97 18.32 12.13
CA ASN A 43 -21.19 17.52 11.18
C ASN A 43 -21.60 17.75 9.71
N HIS A 44 -20.63 18.00 8.84
CA HIS A 44 -20.86 18.41 7.45
C HIS A 44 -20.78 17.27 6.42
N ARG A 45 -21.03 16.01 6.82
CA ARG A 45 -20.80 14.82 5.97
C ARG A 45 -21.52 14.89 4.61
N PRO A 46 -20.82 14.63 3.49
CA PRO A 46 -21.43 14.53 2.17
C PRO A 46 -22.60 13.54 2.16
N LYS A 47 -23.72 13.91 1.51
CA LYS A 47 -24.96 13.09 1.47
C LYS A 47 -24.73 11.64 0.98
N GLY A 48 -23.75 11.43 0.10
CA GLY A 48 -23.37 10.10 -0.39
C GLY A 48 -22.67 9.21 0.66
N GLU A 49 -21.98 9.80 1.64
CA GLU A 49 -21.27 9.06 2.69
C GLU A 49 -22.15 8.60 3.85
N VAL A 50 -23.27 9.27 4.13
CA VAL A 50 -24.11 8.99 5.31
C VAL A 50 -24.52 7.51 5.39
N GLY A 51 -24.81 6.88 4.25
CA GLY A 51 -25.10 5.43 4.17
C GLY A 51 -23.88 4.54 4.46
N TYR A 52 -22.68 4.96 4.04
CA TYR A 52 -21.43 4.26 4.35
C TYR A 52 -21.03 4.42 5.81
N ALA A 53 -21.10 5.63 6.38
CA ALA A 53 -20.83 5.89 7.79
C ALA A 53 -21.73 5.05 8.72
N LYS A 54 -23.03 4.94 8.41
CA LYS A 54 -23.97 4.06 9.14
C LYS A 54 -23.59 2.57 9.04
N LYS A 55 -23.04 2.14 7.89
CA LYS A 55 -22.55 0.77 7.67
C LYS A 55 -21.20 0.52 8.38
N TRP A 56 -20.30 1.50 8.41
CA TRP A 56 -19.01 1.44 9.11
C TRP A 56 -19.22 1.38 10.61
N LYS A 57 -19.99 2.29 11.21
CA LYS A 57 -20.29 2.31 12.66
C LYS A 57 -20.98 1.03 13.16
N LYS A 58 -21.69 0.31 12.29
CA LYS A 58 -22.26 -1.02 12.60
C LYS A 58 -21.26 -2.18 12.45
N LYS A 59 -20.26 -2.07 11.56
CA LYS A 59 -19.34 -3.17 11.20
C LYS A 59 -17.97 -3.06 11.90
N TYR A 60 -17.51 -1.85 12.21
CA TYR A 60 -16.17 -1.54 12.68
C TYR A 60 -16.25 -0.79 14.02
N GLY A 61 -15.56 -1.33 15.01
CA GLY A 61 -15.40 -0.76 16.34
C GLY A 61 -14.09 -1.24 16.96
N GLU A 62 -13.99 -1.26 18.29
CA GLU A 62 -12.76 -1.57 19.01
C GLU A 62 -12.07 -2.86 18.52
N ASP A 63 -12.80 -3.97 18.40
CA ASP A 63 -12.26 -5.25 17.91
C ASP A 63 -11.64 -5.19 16.50
N PHE A 64 -12.00 -4.18 15.70
CA PHE A 64 -11.40 -3.93 14.38
C PHE A 64 -10.18 -3.02 14.53
N TRP A 65 -10.30 -1.93 15.29
CA TRP A 65 -9.20 -1.02 15.61
C TRP A 65 -8.01 -1.77 16.26
N LEU A 66 -8.26 -2.67 17.22
CA LEU A 66 -7.24 -3.49 17.88
C LEU A 66 -6.53 -4.47 16.93
N LYS A 67 -7.23 -4.98 15.92
CA LYS A 67 -6.62 -5.84 14.87
C LYS A 67 -5.74 -5.02 13.94
N GLU A 68 -6.13 -3.78 13.66
CA GLU A 68 -5.33 -2.84 12.88
C GLU A 68 -4.12 -2.32 13.65
N TYR A 69 -4.24 -2.07 14.96
CA TYR A 69 -3.10 -1.82 15.85
C TYR A 69 -2.14 -3.03 15.91
N ALA A 70 -2.65 -4.25 16.08
CA ALA A 70 -1.82 -5.45 16.01
C ALA A 70 -1.12 -5.62 14.65
N ARG A 71 -1.79 -5.22 13.54
CA ARG A 71 -1.21 -5.19 12.19
C ARG A 71 -0.11 -4.13 12.06
N PHE A 72 -0.31 -2.92 12.60
CA PHE A 72 0.72 -1.89 12.68
C PHE A 72 1.94 -2.40 13.46
N SER A 73 1.74 -2.97 14.65
CA SER A 73 2.81 -3.56 15.45
C SER A 73 3.56 -4.66 14.70
N GLN A 74 2.87 -5.57 14.01
CA GLN A 74 3.50 -6.60 13.19
C GLN A 74 4.31 -6.06 11.99
N LEU A 75 3.92 -4.89 11.45
CA LEU A 75 4.55 -4.26 10.30
C LEU A 75 5.72 -3.33 10.64
N PHE A 76 5.70 -2.69 11.81
CA PHE A 76 6.62 -1.60 12.16
C PHE A 76 7.32 -1.79 13.51
N VAL A 77 6.62 -2.24 14.56
CA VAL A 77 7.21 -2.42 15.90
C VAL A 77 8.00 -3.72 16.00
N ASN A 78 7.42 -4.86 15.60
CA ASN A 78 8.09 -6.16 15.65
C ASN A 78 9.37 -6.23 14.78
N PRO A 79 9.45 -5.53 13.62
CA PRO A 79 10.69 -5.41 12.85
C PRO A 79 11.77 -4.48 13.42
N TRP A 80 11.48 -3.71 14.49
CA TRP A 80 12.36 -2.64 14.99
C TRP A 80 13.78 -3.13 15.32
N SER A 81 13.90 -4.30 15.94
CA SER A 81 15.18 -4.88 16.39
C SER A 81 15.97 -5.62 15.32
N LEU A 82 15.49 -5.70 14.07
CA LEU A 82 16.12 -6.55 13.02
C LEU A 82 17.53 -6.12 12.62
N GLY A 83 17.84 -4.82 12.69
CA GLY A 83 19.22 -4.31 12.50
C GLY A 83 20.08 -4.33 13.78
N GLY A 84 19.53 -4.78 14.91
CA GLY A 84 20.15 -4.67 16.24
C GLY A 84 19.50 -3.58 17.11
N THR A 85 19.63 -3.75 18.43
CA THR A 85 19.03 -2.87 19.47
C THR A 85 19.91 -1.68 19.85
N GLU A 86 21.24 -1.82 19.71
CA GLU A 86 22.21 -0.75 19.94
C GLU A 86 21.95 0.46 19.04
N ALA A 87 22.19 1.66 19.57
CA ALA A 87 22.08 2.91 18.82
C ALA A 87 23.46 3.46 18.42
N GLY A 88 23.46 4.41 17.49
CA GLY A 88 24.60 5.23 17.12
C GLY A 88 25.24 5.91 18.32
N ARG A 89 26.56 6.08 18.26
CA ARG A 89 27.39 6.60 19.36
C ARG A 89 26.85 7.94 19.88
N GLY A 90 26.47 7.95 21.16
CA GLY A 90 25.98 9.14 21.86
C GLY A 90 24.46 9.20 22.03
N GLN A 91 23.68 8.35 21.34
CA GLN A 91 22.24 8.22 21.58
C GLN A 91 21.95 7.36 22.82
N ARG A 92 20.79 7.58 23.45
CA ARG A 92 20.32 6.84 24.64
C ARG A 92 19.76 5.44 24.35
N GLY A 93 19.78 5.00 23.10
CA GLY A 93 19.04 3.83 22.60
C GLY A 93 18.06 4.21 21.49
N ARG A 94 17.68 3.23 20.65
CA ARG A 94 16.89 3.45 19.44
C ARG A 94 15.40 3.68 19.74
N ARG A 95 14.80 4.77 19.23
CA ARG A 95 13.37 5.14 19.47
C ARG A 95 12.46 4.96 18.24
N LEU A 96 11.28 4.39 18.43
CA LEU A 96 10.17 4.44 17.47
C LEU A 96 9.09 5.34 18.06
N ILE A 97 8.73 6.43 17.38
CA ILE A 97 7.76 7.43 17.84
C ILE A 97 6.64 7.53 16.81
N ALA A 98 5.44 7.11 17.20
CA ALA A 98 4.24 7.10 16.34
C ALA A 98 3.05 7.82 17.00
N SER A 99 3.31 8.72 17.95
CA SER A 99 2.24 9.43 18.67
C SER A 99 1.76 10.71 17.99
N LEU A 100 2.35 11.13 16.86
CA LEU A 100 1.81 12.26 16.09
C LEU A 100 0.58 11.77 15.31
N PRO A 101 -0.63 12.31 15.54
CA PRO A 101 -1.86 11.83 14.90
C PRO A 101 -2.09 12.48 13.53
N GLY A 102 -2.74 11.75 12.62
CA GLY A 102 -3.26 12.30 11.38
C GLY A 102 -4.78 12.48 11.35
N ASN A 103 -5.30 13.11 10.30
CA ASN A 103 -6.74 13.34 10.18
C ASN A 103 -7.51 12.03 9.88
N HIS A 104 -6.89 11.01 9.27
CA HIS A 104 -7.51 9.70 9.14
C HIS A 104 -7.60 8.95 10.48
N ASP A 105 -6.66 9.21 11.42
CA ASP A 105 -6.65 8.61 12.75
C ASP A 105 -7.73 9.19 13.67
N LEU A 106 -7.90 10.52 13.69
CA LEU A 106 -8.73 11.23 14.70
C LEU A 106 -9.99 11.92 14.17
N GLY A 107 -10.02 12.28 12.89
CA GLY A 107 -10.88 13.35 12.37
C GLY A 107 -10.12 14.67 12.30
N PHE A 108 -10.84 15.75 11.99
CA PHE A 108 -10.23 17.07 11.80
C PHE A 108 -11.04 18.19 12.47
N GLY A 109 -10.37 19.10 13.16
CA GLY A 109 -10.95 20.30 13.74
C GLY A 109 -12.18 20.03 14.60
N SER A 110 -13.28 20.72 14.31
CA SER A 110 -14.56 20.59 14.99
C SER A 110 -15.24 19.22 14.88
N GLU A 111 -14.67 18.28 14.13
CA GLU A 111 -15.14 16.89 14.03
C GLU A 111 -14.24 15.85 14.71
N VAL A 112 -13.14 16.25 15.37
CA VAL A 112 -12.33 15.33 16.18
C VAL A 112 -13.17 14.79 17.34
N LYS A 113 -13.18 13.47 17.49
CA LYS A 113 -13.92 12.77 18.55
C LYS A 113 -13.01 12.52 19.74
N VAL A 114 -13.28 13.18 20.87
CA VAL A 114 -12.46 13.04 22.10
C VAL A 114 -12.23 11.57 22.50
N PRO A 115 -13.21 10.65 22.48
CA PRO A 115 -12.93 9.23 22.77
C PRO A 115 -11.96 8.56 21.79
N VAL A 116 -11.94 8.97 20.52
CA VAL A 116 -11.00 8.44 19.52
C VAL A 116 -9.60 8.99 19.76
N ARG A 117 -9.45 10.28 20.08
CA ARG A 117 -8.15 10.87 20.48
C ARG A 117 -7.61 10.19 21.74
N ASN A 118 -8.43 10.05 22.77
CA ASN A 118 -8.04 9.38 24.01
C ASN A 118 -7.64 7.90 23.78
N ARG A 119 -8.27 7.19 22.82
CA ARG A 119 -7.84 5.84 22.40
C ARG A 119 -6.48 5.88 21.69
N PHE A 120 -6.26 6.84 20.78
CA PHE A 120 -4.99 6.97 20.08
C PHE A 120 -3.84 7.27 21.07
N GLU A 121 -4.03 8.26 21.95
CA GLU A 121 -3.12 8.62 23.05
C GLU A 121 -2.78 7.40 23.91
N ALA A 122 -3.76 6.59 24.31
CA ALA A 122 -3.56 5.43 25.18
C ALA A 122 -2.71 4.29 24.58
N TYR A 123 -2.55 4.23 23.26
CA TYR A 123 -1.84 3.15 22.55
C TYR A 123 -0.56 3.59 21.83
N PHE A 124 -0.45 4.87 21.46
CA PHE A 124 0.74 5.44 20.81
C PHE A 124 1.53 6.40 21.71
N GLY A 125 0.93 6.92 22.79
CA GLY A 125 1.49 7.92 23.70
C GLY A 125 1.06 9.34 23.38
N ASP A 126 1.63 10.31 24.10
CA ASP A 126 1.23 11.72 24.04
C ASP A 126 1.31 12.32 22.63
N VAL A 127 0.19 12.88 22.15
CA VAL A 127 0.09 13.54 20.84
C VAL A 127 0.76 14.92 20.79
N ASN A 128 0.94 15.54 21.96
CA ASN A 128 1.64 16.79 22.17
C ASN A 128 2.85 16.54 23.09
N ARG A 129 4.08 16.56 22.56
CA ARG A 129 5.27 16.09 23.28
C ARG A 129 6.56 16.81 22.89
N VAL A 130 7.55 16.75 23.79
CA VAL A 130 8.90 17.27 23.57
C VAL A 130 9.94 16.16 23.83
N ASP A 131 10.80 15.91 22.84
CA ASP A 131 11.90 14.95 22.92
C ASP A 131 13.24 15.64 22.67
N VAL A 132 14.29 15.21 23.37
CA VAL A 132 15.68 15.54 22.99
C VAL A 132 16.34 14.32 22.36
N ILE A 133 16.90 14.49 21.16
CA ILE A 133 17.53 13.47 20.31
C ILE A 133 18.69 14.14 19.56
N ALA A 134 19.87 13.52 19.50
CA ALA A 134 21.04 14.06 18.78
C ALA A 134 21.34 15.55 19.09
N ASN A 135 21.15 15.98 20.34
CA ASN A 135 21.28 17.37 20.81
C ASN A 135 20.39 18.38 20.03
N HIS A 136 19.23 17.94 19.57
CA HIS A 136 18.15 18.77 19.01
C HIS A 136 16.87 18.58 19.83
N THR A 137 16.01 19.60 19.85
CA THR A 137 14.71 19.56 20.53
C THR A 137 13.61 19.26 19.51
N PHE A 138 13.00 18.09 19.55
CA PHE A 138 11.83 17.77 18.74
C PHE A 138 10.56 18.16 19.49
N VAL A 139 9.65 18.87 18.83
CA VAL A 139 8.34 19.26 19.39
C VAL A 139 7.26 18.75 18.44
N SER A 140 6.45 17.79 18.93
CA SER A 140 5.31 17.23 18.18
C SER A 140 4.01 17.88 18.66
N ILE A 141 3.12 18.23 17.72
CA ILE A 141 1.82 18.85 18.04
C ILE A 141 0.63 18.15 17.38
N ASP A 142 -0.47 18.02 18.13
CA ASP A 142 -1.77 17.63 17.59
C ASP A 142 -2.40 18.83 16.87
N ALA A 143 -1.97 19.01 15.62
CA ALA A 143 -2.44 20.04 14.71
C ALA A 143 -3.90 19.81 14.23
N VAL A 144 -4.36 18.56 14.19
CA VAL A 144 -5.74 18.24 13.74
C VAL A 144 -6.77 18.62 14.81
N SER A 145 -6.46 18.42 16.10
CA SER A 145 -7.26 18.96 17.22
C SER A 145 -7.08 20.48 17.38
N LEU A 146 -5.86 21.01 17.22
CA LEU A 146 -5.62 22.46 17.31
C LEU A 146 -6.48 23.24 16.31
N SER A 147 -6.70 22.70 15.11
CA SER A 147 -7.54 23.30 14.07
C SER A 147 -9.01 23.49 14.47
N ALA A 148 -9.47 22.91 15.59
CA ALA A 148 -10.78 23.23 16.15
C ALA A 148 -10.85 24.66 16.75
N ARG A 149 -9.70 25.24 17.13
CA ARG A 149 -9.60 26.61 17.67
C ARG A 149 -10.01 27.68 16.66
N SER A 150 -9.85 27.40 15.37
CA SER A 150 -10.15 28.31 14.26
C SER A 150 -11.25 27.79 13.33
N SER A 151 -12.08 26.85 13.80
CA SER A 151 -13.27 26.38 13.10
C SER A 151 -14.47 27.30 13.31
N ASP A 152 -15.28 27.49 12.26
CA ASP A 152 -16.53 28.25 12.28
C ASP A 152 -17.61 27.58 13.16
N ASP A 153 -17.44 26.29 13.51
CA ASP A 153 -18.36 25.57 14.41
C ASP A 153 -18.24 25.99 15.88
N ARG A 154 -17.27 26.84 16.25
CA ARG A 154 -17.12 27.34 17.63
C ARG A 154 -18.33 28.11 18.15
N ASP A 155 -19.11 28.73 17.25
CA ASP A 155 -20.36 29.41 17.60
C ASP A 155 -21.53 28.42 17.82
N ARG A 156 -21.33 27.12 17.54
CA ARG A 156 -22.35 26.07 17.61
C ARG A 156 -22.18 25.12 18.80
N GLY A 157 -21.01 25.12 19.46
CA GLY A 157 -20.73 24.28 20.63
C GLY A 157 -19.32 24.48 21.19
N ASP A 158 -19.11 24.08 22.44
CA ASP A 158 -17.79 24.18 23.07
C ASP A 158 -16.80 23.15 22.50
N LEU A 159 -15.83 23.63 21.74
CA LEU A 159 -14.73 22.82 21.19
C LEU A 159 -13.49 22.79 22.11
N SER A 160 -13.54 23.36 23.32
CA SER A 160 -12.38 23.46 24.22
C SER A 160 -11.76 22.10 24.53
N SER A 161 -12.57 21.06 24.73
CA SER A 161 -12.12 19.68 24.96
C SER A 161 -11.30 19.08 23.80
N ILE A 162 -11.40 19.66 22.59
CA ILE A 162 -10.63 19.30 21.41
C ILE A 162 -9.31 20.09 21.37
N TYR A 163 -9.36 21.42 21.21
CA TYR A 163 -8.14 22.21 20.94
C TYR A 163 -7.33 22.61 22.19
N LYS A 164 -7.97 22.72 23.35
CA LYS A 164 -7.33 23.28 24.55
C LYS A 164 -6.15 22.45 25.07
N PRO A 165 -6.12 21.09 25.01
CA PRO A 165 -4.93 20.31 25.34
C PRO A 165 -3.69 20.71 24.54
N THR A 166 -3.83 20.97 23.23
CA THR A 166 -2.72 21.47 22.39
C THR A 166 -2.38 22.93 22.70
N GLU A 167 -3.38 23.78 22.95
CA GLU A 167 -3.14 25.17 23.33
C GLU A 167 -2.42 25.30 24.68
N ASP A 168 -2.84 24.56 25.70
CA ASP A 168 -2.21 24.51 27.02
C ASP A 168 -0.80 23.87 26.99
N PHE A 169 -0.52 22.99 26.03
CA PHE A 169 0.83 22.51 25.72
C PHE A 169 1.68 23.61 25.07
N LEU A 170 1.18 24.28 24.03
CA LEU A 170 1.88 25.38 23.35
C LEU A 170 2.19 26.53 24.31
N ASN A 171 1.24 26.89 25.18
CA ASN A 171 1.42 27.90 26.23
C ASN A 171 2.53 27.51 27.26
N LYS A 172 2.89 26.22 27.33
CA LYS A 172 3.94 25.67 28.21
C LYS A 172 5.18 25.21 27.43
N ALA A 173 5.22 25.38 26.10
CA ALA A 173 6.25 24.78 25.24
C ALA A 173 7.67 25.16 25.68
N GLN A 174 7.92 26.44 25.97
CA GLN A 174 9.22 26.91 26.46
C GLN A 174 9.65 26.21 27.76
N LEU A 175 8.75 26.08 28.73
CA LEU A 175 9.02 25.39 30.01
C LEU A 175 9.29 23.89 29.80
N LEU A 176 8.56 23.24 28.89
CA LEU A 176 8.74 21.83 28.57
C LEU A 176 10.07 21.60 27.81
N LYS A 177 10.40 22.46 26.84
CA LYS A 177 11.71 22.48 26.16
C LYS A 177 12.86 22.60 27.16
N ARG A 178 12.84 23.63 28.03
CA ARG A 178 13.89 23.84 29.04
C ARG A 178 14.08 22.65 29.98
N LYS A 179 12.98 22.06 30.49
CA LYS A 179 13.03 20.83 31.31
C LYS A 179 13.55 19.61 30.54
N ALA A 180 13.22 19.47 29.25
CA ALA A 180 13.67 18.36 28.42
C ALA A 180 15.17 18.47 28.09
N VAL A 181 15.66 19.68 27.80
CA VAL A 181 17.09 19.97 27.57
C VAL A 181 17.88 19.74 28.85
N GLU A 182 17.48 20.30 30.00
CA GLU A 182 18.20 20.11 31.27
C GLU A 182 18.31 18.63 31.64
N ARG A 183 17.26 17.83 31.45
CA ARG A 183 17.29 16.36 31.65
C ARG A 183 18.36 15.65 30.82
N GLU A 184 18.71 16.16 29.64
CA GLU A 184 19.76 15.62 28.79
C GLU A 184 21.14 16.13 29.19
N LEU A 185 21.28 17.43 29.49
CA LEU A 185 22.54 18.03 29.96
C LEU A 185 23.00 17.40 31.29
N ARG A 186 22.08 17.21 32.24
CA ARG A 186 22.34 16.48 33.50
C ARG A 186 22.88 15.08 33.24
N ARG A 187 22.32 14.35 32.27
CA ARG A 187 22.83 13.03 31.85
C ARG A 187 24.24 13.11 31.22
N LEU A 188 24.54 14.16 30.45
CA LEU A 188 25.90 14.38 29.91
C LEU A 188 26.91 14.65 31.03
N ARG A 189 26.50 15.33 32.11
CA ARG A 189 27.29 15.56 33.34
C ARG A 189 27.36 14.34 34.29
N GLY A 190 26.68 13.23 33.95
CA GLY A 190 26.63 12.02 34.78
C GLY A 190 25.66 12.10 35.97
N GLU A 191 24.84 13.14 36.05
CA GLU A 191 23.80 13.30 37.07
C GLU A 191 22.56 12.42 36.78
N ALA A 192 21.72 12.22 37.80
CA ALA A 192 20.36 11.72 37.62
C ALA A 192 19.54 12.69 36.73
N GLY A 193 18.66 12.18 35.87
CA GLY A 193 17.87 13.01 34.96
C GLY A 193 16.84 13.91 35.68
N GLU A 194 16.07 13.34 36.59
CA GLU A 194 15.18 14.09 37.48
C GLU A 194 15.94 14.68 38.67
N VAL A 195 15.45 15.79 39.23
CA VAL A 195 16.08 16.42 40.40
C VAL A 195 15.68 15.63 41.65
N PRO A 196 16.64 15.02 42.38
CA PRO A 196 16.33 14.26 43.59
C PRO A 196 15.61 15.15 44.61
N GLN A 197 14.51 14.64 45.16
CA GLN A 197 13.79 15.27 46.27
C GLN A 197 14.12 14.47 47.53
N GLU A 198 14.39 15.17 48.64
CA GLU A 198 14.54 14.51 49.93
C GLU A 198 13.19 13.99 50.43
N HIS A 199 13.16 12.79 51.00
CA HIS A 199 11.93 12.25 51.59
C HIS A 199 11.71 12.86 52.98
N LYS A 200 11.15 14.07 52.99
CA LYS A 200 10.78 14.81 54.20
C LYS A 200 9.29 14.66 54.49
N ILE A 201 8.94 14.47 55.76
CA ILE A 201 7.55 14.49 56.24
C ILE A 201 7.36 15.83 56.96
N GLU A 202 6.36 16.59 56.53
CA GLU A 202 6.00 17.90 57.10
C GLU A 202 4.48 17.94 57.35
N ASP A 203 4.02 18.79 58.27
CA ASP A 203 2.58 19.07 58.39
C ASP A 203 2.12 19.94 57.21
N ALA A 204 0.97 19.62 56.63
CA ALA A 204 0.46 20.24 55.41
C ALA A 204 0.15 21.75 55.55
N LEU A 205 0.00 22.26 56.77
CA LEU A 205 -0.16 23.70 57.06
C LEU A 205 1.18 24.42 57.30
N SER A 206 2.28 23.67 57.41
CA SER A 206 3.64 24.17 57.69
C SER A 206 4.61 24.05 56.51
N ALA A 207 4.27 23.26 55.48
CA ALA A 207 5.17 22.92 54.37
C ALA A 207 5.47 24.14 53.45
N GLU A 208 6.76 24.43 53.25
CA GLU A 208 7.23 25.55 52.41
C GLU A 208 7.59 25.12 50.98
N PHE A 209 6.63 25.26 50.07
CA PHE A 209 6.82 24.89 48.65
C PHE A 209 7.72 25.83 47.84
N ASN A 210 8.16 26.96 48.42
CA ASN A 210 8.89 28.03 47.73
C ASN A 210 10.30 27.65 47.26
N HIS A 211 10.95 26.71 47.95
CA HIS A 211 12.37 26.37 47.76
C HIS A 211 12.59 24.96 47.16
N ILE A 212 11.52 24.33 46.64
CA ILE A 212 11.61 22.97 46.07
C ILE A 212 12.52 22.97 44.82
N PRO A 213 13.58 22.14 44.79
CA PRO A 213 14.47 22.04 43.62
C PRO A 213 13.71 21.56 42.38
N THR A 214 13.70 22.35 41.29
CA THR A 214 12.97 22.00 40.05
C THR A 214 13.89 21.78 38.85
N LEU A 215 13.46 20.94 37.92
CA LEU A 215 14.14 20.68 36.63
C LEU A 215 14.05 21.86 35.63
N ASN A 216 13.49 23.02 36.01
CA ASN A 216 13.48 24.22 35.16
C ASN A 216 14.69 25.10 35.53
N PRO A 217 15.75 25.17 34.70
CA PRO A 217 16.99 25.87 35.05
C PRO A 217 16.89 27.41 34.98
N GLY A 218 15.72 27.95 34.62
CA GLY A 218 15.48 29.38 34.41
C GLY A 218 15.49 29.80 32.94
N GLU A 219 15.17 31.06 32.68
CA GLU A 219 15.24 31.63 31.32
C GLU A 219 16.67 32.08 31.00
N GLY A 220 17.02 32.21 29.71
CA GLY A 220 18.40 32.54 29.29
C GLY A 220 19.41 31.41 29.49
N LYS A 221 18.95 30.18 29.75
CA LYS A 221 19.76 28.95 29.75
C LYS A 221 19.82 28.33 28.35
N ALA A 222 20.74 27.39 28.15
CA ALA A 222 21.02 26.79 26.85
C ALA A 222 19.76 26.23 26.18
N GLU A 223 19.56 26.59 24.91
CA GLU A 223 18.46 26.14 24.08
C GLU A 223 19.02 25.42 22.84
N LEU A 224 18.63 24.14 22.69
CA LEU A 224 19.04 23.33 21.56
C LEU A 224 18.12 23.59 20.35
N PRO A 225 18.66 23.58 19.10
CA PRO A 225 17.90 23.86 17.90
C PRO A 225 16.62 23.03 17.82
N THR A 226 15.49 23.68 17.52
CA THR A 226 14.17 23.06 17.59
C THR A 226 13.68 22.58 16.22
N ILE A 227 13.10 21.39 16.20
CA ILE A 227 12.49 20.76 15.03
C ILE A 227 11.00 20.55 15.34
N LEU A 228 10.13 21.18 14.55
CA LEU A 228 8.68 21.03 14.67
C LEU A 228 8.23 19.79 13.89
N LEU A 229 7.43 18.93 14.53
CA LEU A 229 6.70 17.84 13.87
C LEU A 229 5.20 18.13 13.95
N SER A 230 4.57 18.17 12.78
CA SER A 230 3.12 18.26 12.61
C SER A 230 2.66 17.18 11.64
N HIS A 231 1.39 16.84 11.63
CA HIS A 231 0.79 16.15 10.49
C HIS A 231 0.33 17.17 9.43
N VAL A 232 -0.46 18.17 9.86
CA VAL A 232 -0.93 19.26 9.00
C VAL A 232 0.23 20.24 8.69
N PRO A 233 0.54 20.52 7.42
CA PRO A 233 1.54 21.51 7.02
C PRO A 233 1.24 22.92 7.59
N LEU A 234 2.26 23.75 7.87
CA LEU A 234 1.99 25.13 8.30
C LEU A 234 1.36 25.95 7.16
N TYR A 235 0.67 27.04 7.51
CA TYR A 235 0.14 27.98 6.53
C TYR A 235 1.20 28.44 5.52
N ARG A 236 0.77 28.62 4.27
CA ARG A 236 1.54 29.17 3.16
C ARG A 236 0.57 29.88 2.19
N PRO A 237 0.97 30.97 1.53
CA PRO A 237 0.11 31.61 0.52
C PRO A 237 -0.33 30.66 -0.60
N PRO A 238 -1.54 30.83 -1.17
CA PRO A 238 -1.99 30.04 -2.32
C PRO A 238 -1.04 30.18 -3.51
N GLY A 239 -0.52 29.05 -3.99
CA GLY A 239 0.42 28.99 -5.11
C GLY A 239 1.90 29.12 -4.74
N THR A 240 2.29 29.09 -3.46
CA THR A 240 3.70 28.94 -3.06
C THR A 240 4.26 27.57 -3.47
N GLN A 241 5.37 27.57 -4.21
CA GLN A 241 5.97 26.36 -4.77
C GLN A 241 6.44 25.35 -3.70
N CYS A 242 6.32 24.06 -4.04
CA CYS A 242 6.89 22.92 -3.33
C CYS A 242 8.26 22.47 -3.86
N GLY A 243 8.72 23.07 -4.96
CA GLY A 243 10.01 22.79 -5.56
C GLY A 243 10.04 21.53 -6.45
N PRO A 244 11.23 21.17 -6.97
CA PRO A 244 11.41 20.24 -8.08
C PRO A 244 11.24 18.75 -7.74
N GLN A 245 11.11 18.39 -6.45
CA GLN A 245 11.03 16.99 -6.01
C GLN A 245 9.59 16.47 -5.85
N ARG A 246 8.57 17.33 -6.03
CA ARG A 246 7.15 16.91 -6.03
C ARG A 246 6.84 16.10 -7.29
N GLU A 247 6.33 14.88 -7.12
CA GLU A 247 6.17 13.89 -8.20
C GLU A 247 4.91 14.15 -9.04
N HIS A 248 3.78 14.42 -8.39
CA HIS A 248 2.49 14.54 -9.08
C HIS A 248 2.46 15.80 -9.96
N TRP A 249 3.04 16.90 -9.45
CA TRP A 249 3.15 18.18 -10.15
C TRP A 249 4.52 18.83 -9.91
N PRO A 250 5.52 18.58 -10.77
CA PRO A 250 6.78 19.33 -10.74
C PRO A 250 6.55 20.81 -11.11
N PRO A 251 7.49 21.74 -10.82
CA PRO A 251 7.37 23.16 -11.14
C PRO A 251 7.13 23.44 -12.62
N SER A 252 6.26 24.40 -12.90
CA SER A 252 5.91 24.85 -14.25
C SER A 252 7.00 25.72 -14.88
N ASN A 253 7.75 26.46 -14.06
CA ASN A 253 9.00 27.12 -14.48
C ASN A 253 10.13 26.90 -13.45
N PRO A 254 11.02 25.90 -13.67
CA PRO A 254 12.13 25.63 -12.75
C PRO A 254 13.17 26.76 -12.59
N THR A 255 13.16 27.80 -13.44
CA THR A 255 14.11 28.93 -13.32
C THR A 255 13.66 30.03 -12.37
N ASP A 256 12.42 30.00 -11.90
CA ASP A 256 11.86 30.97 -10.96
C ASP A 256 11.11 30.26 -9.83
N PRO A 257 11.79 29.91 -8.73
CA PRO A 257 11.17 29.29 -7.55
C PRO A 257 10.28 30.25 -6.74
N GLY A 258 10.35 31.57 -6.99
CA GLY A 258 9.58 32.59 -6.29
C GLY A 258 8.23 32.89 -6.94
N ALA A 259 8.08 32.59 -8.24
CA ALA A 259 6.82 32.70 -8.95
C ALA A 259 5.70 31.87 -8.32
N ARG A 260 4.46 32.35 -8.45
CA ARG A 260 3.25 31.61 -8.09
C ARG A 260 3.05 30.43 -9.07
N ASP A 261 2.92 29.21 -8.54
CA ASP A 261 2.55 28.01 -9.29
C ASP A 261 1.49 27.20 -8.51
N ASP A 262 0.21 27.47 -8.79
CA ASP A 262 -0.92 26.74 -8.21
C ASP A 262 -0.97 25.24 -8.56
N ARG A 263 -0.17 24.77 -9.52
CA ARG A 263 -0.05 23.35 -9.86
C ARG A 263 0.98 22.66 -8.96
N ASN A 264 2.16 23.27 -8.78
CA ASN A 264 3.21 22.73 -7.92
C ASN A 264 2.95 22.96 -6.42
N ALA A 265 2.17 23.96 -6.03
CA ALA A 265 1.83 24.26 -4.65
C ALA A 265 0.89 23.25 -3.97
N ILE A 266 0.94 23.16 -2.63
CA ILE A 266 -0.17 22.58 -1.86
C ILE A 266 -1.36 23.54 -2.01
N SER A 267 -2.52 23.00 -2.41
CA SER A 267 -3.72 23.83 -2.55
C SER A 267 -4.26 24.22 -1.18
N VAL A 268 -4.38 25.53 -0.92
CA VAL A 268 -4.93 26.05 0.34
C VAL A 268 -6.45 25.87 0.31
N SER A 269 -6.91 24.69 0.74
CA SER A 269 -8.33 24.33 0.75
C SER A 269 -8.68 23.45 1.96
N ARG A 270 -9.98 23.41 2.27
CA ARG A 270 -10.58 22.64 3.36
C ARG A 270 -11.90 22.02 2.92
N GLY A 271 -12.30 20.94 3.58
CA GLY A 271 -13.57 20.27 3.34
C GLY A 271 -13.96 19.35 4.49
N TYR A 272 -14.76 18.33 4.18
CA TYR A 272 -15.21 17.38 5.20
C TYR A 272 -14.03 16.56 5.74
N GLN A 273 -13.67 16.80 7.01
CA GLN A 273 -12.60 16.10 7.74
C GLN A 273 -11.16 16.25 7.15
N TYR A 274 -10.90 17.32 6.40
CA TYR A 274 -9.55 17.67 5.95
C TYR A 274 -9.36 19.18 5.77
N GLN A 275 -8.12 19.64 5.92
CA GLN A 275 -7.66 20.96 5.50
C GLN A 275 -6.14 20.91 5.29
N ASN A 276 -5.69 21.25 4.09
CA ASN A 276 -4.36 20.88 3.59
C ASN A 276 -3.19 21.66 4.21
N VAL A 277 -3.48 22.76 4.93
CA VAL A 277 -2.52 23.60 5.67
C VAL A 277 -3.21 24.20 6.89
N LEU A 278 -2.48 24.40 7.99
CA LEU A 278 -2.99 25.14 9.14
C LEU A 278 -3.40 26.57 8.76
N ASN A 279 -4.30 27.16 9.54
CA ASN A 279 -4.66 28.57 9.39
C ASN A 279 -3.48 29.48 9.76
N GLU A 280 -3.42 30.68 9.17
CA GLU A 280 -2.28 31.61 9.31
C GLU A 280 -2.03 31.99 10.78
N GLY A 281 -3.08 32.39 11.50
CA GLY A 281 -2.98 32.75 12.92
C GLY A 281 -2.50 31.60 13.82
N ASP A 282 -2.94 30.37 13.56
CA ASP A 282 -2.47 29.19 14.29
C ASP A 282 -1.00 28.88 13.97
N SER A 283 -0.59 29.04 12.71
CA SER A 283 0.80 28.79 12.28
C SER A 283 1.79 29.79 12.89
N ILE A 284 1.41 31.07 12.94
CA ILE A 284 2.20 32.13 13.59
C ILE A 284 2.26 31.89 15.12
N ASP A 285 1.14 31.55 15.75
CA ASP A 285 1.08 31.28 17.20
C ASP A 285 1.91 30.05 17.60
N VAL A 286 1.86 28.96 16.82
CA VAL A 286 2.70 27.76 16.98
C VAL A 286 4.18 28.12 16.91
N VAL A 287 4.62 28.79 15.83
CA VAL A 287 6.04 29.14 15.65
C VAL A 287 6.52 30.07 16.76
N LYS A 288 5.72 31.10 17.11
CA LYS A 288 6.04 32.07 18.15
C LYS A 288 6.13 31.46 19.54
N LYS A 289 5.21 30.56 19.92
CA LYS A 289 5.22 29.92 21.25
C LYS A 289 6.33 28.89 21.40
N ILE A 290 6.62 28.12 20.36
CA ILE A 290 7.65 27.07 20.39
C ILE A 290 9.06 27.68 20.35
N GLY A 291 9.33 28.68 19.50
CA GLY A 291 10.62 29.37 19.40
C GLY A 291 11.79 28.52 18.89
N ASN A 292 12.84 29.18 18.40
CA ASN A 292 14.09 28.59 17.91
C ASN A 292 13.91 27.38 16.95
N ILE A 293 12.90 27.46 16.07
CA ILE A 293 12.61 26.41 15.09
C ILE A 293 13.54 26.58 13.89
N ILE A 294 14.46 25.64 13.69
CA ILE A 294 15.34 25.60 12.51
C ILE A 294 14.72 24.81 11.35
N HIS A 295 13.80 23.88 11.64
CA HIS A 295 13.17 23.02 10.64
C HIS A 295 11.77 22.57 11.09
N ALA A 296 10.88 22.30 10.14
CA ALA A 296 9.59 21.67 10.36
C ALA A 296 9.38 20.49 9.40
N PHE A 297 8.68 19.45 9.88
CA PHE A 297 8.24 18.33 9.05
C PHE A 297 6.71 18.15 9.17
N SER A 298 6.06 17.91 8.04
CA SER A 298 4.61 17.68 7.92
C SER A 298 4.30 16.41 7.09
N GLY A 299 3.05 15.93 7.05
CA GLY A 299 2.69 14.63 6.45
C GLY A 299 1.49 14.57 5.50
N ASP A 300 0.51 15.48 5.62
CA ASP A 300 -0.82 15.39 4.96
C ASP A 300 -0.81 15.34 3.41
N ASP A 301 0.09 16.07 2.73
CA ASP A 301 0.08 16.20 1.25
C ASP A 301 0.39 14.89 0.49
N HIS A 302 0.90 13.87 1.17
CA HIS A 302 1.39 12.59 0.64
C HIS A 302 2.55 12.65 -0.37
N ASP A 303 2.78 13.78 -1.06
CA ASP A 303 3.93 14.04 -1.92
C ASP A 303 5.05 14.80 -1.16
N TYR A 304 6.22 14.99 -1.80
CA TYR A 304 7.28 15.81 -1.23
C TYR A 304 7.05 17.29 -1.54
N CYS A 305 7.07 18.14 -0.51
CA CYS A 305 7.01 19.60 -0.65
C CYS A 305 8.08 20.24 0.23
N GLU A 306 8.99 21.04 -0.36
CA GLU A 306 10.06 21.72 0.38
C GLU A 306 10.01 23.22 0.10
N LEU A 307 9.92 24.02 1.17
CA LEU A 307 9.89 25.48 1.10
C LEU A 307 10.49 26.15 2.34
N ARG A 308 10.67 27.47 2.26
CA ARG A 308 10.92 28.34 3.42
C ARG A 308 9.72 29.27 3.60
N HIS A 309 9.21 29.34 4.82
CA HIS A 309 8.12 30.22 5.22
C HIS A 309 8.54 31.69 5.26
N ALA A 310 7.56 32.58 5.40
CA ALA A 310 7.79 34.02 5.54
C ALA A 310 8.31 34.41 6.95
N GLU A 311 8.72 35.66 7.10
CA GLU A 311 9.35 36.19 8.31
C GLU A 311 8.43 36.17 9.55
N ASN A 312 7.12 36.39 9.36
CA ASN A 312 6.09 36.24 10.41
C ASN A 312 5.98 34.80 10.94
N GLN A 313 6.43 33.81 10.16
CA GLN A 313 6.60 32.40 10.53
C GLN A 313 8.09 32.06 10.73
N ALA A 314 8.87 33.02 11.23
CA ALA A 314 10.30 32.94 11.58
C ALA A 314 11.23 32.42 10.47
N ASN A 315 10.83 32.50 9.20
CA ASN A 315 11.54 31.91 8.06
C ASN A 315 11.82 30.39 8.23
N VAL A 316 10.95 29.66 8.92
CA VAL A 316 11.12 28.20 9.13
C VAL A 316 11.23 27.48 7.78
N LYS A 317 12.21 26.58 7.64
CA LYS A 317 12.26 25.64 6.52
C LYS A 317 11.33 24.48 6.82
N GLU A 318 10.40 24.16 5.93
CA GLU A 318 9.50 23.02 6.08
C GLU A 318 9.68 22.01 4.94
N ILE A 319 9.64 20.72 5.30
CA ILE A 319 9.50 19.61 4.37
C ILE A 319 8.22 18.82 4.71
N THR A 320 7.24 18.85 3.82
CA THR A 320 6.15 17.85 3.84
C THR A 320 6.70 16.54 3.31
N VAL A 321 6.60 15.50 4.14
CA VAL A 321 7.25 14.20 3.95
C VAL A 321 6.36 13.30 3.10
N LYS A 322 6.93 12.87 1.97
CA LYS A 322 6.31 11.94 1.03
C LYS A 322 5.90 10.61 1.72
N SER A 323 4.70 10.14 1.43
CA SER A 323 4.12 8.95 2.08
C SER A 323 4.89 7.67 1.78
N VAL A 324 5.01 6.79 2.79
CA VAL A 324 5.57 5.42 2.64
C VAL A 324 4.57 4.44 1.99
N SER A 325 3.39 4.94 1.60
CA SER A 325 2.34 4.23 0.86
C SER A 325 2.32 4.61 -0.63
N MET A 326 1.61 3.81 -1.43
CA MET A 326 1.26 4.08 -2.84
C MET A 326 -0.22 4.49 -3.00
N ALA A 327 -0.87 4.82 -1.89
CA ALA A 327 -2.25 5.28 -1.84
C ALA A 327 -2.34 6.78 -2.17
N MET A 328 -3.56 7.33 -2.18
CA MET A 328 -3.83 8.78 -2.27
C MET A 328 -3.22 9.51 -3.49
N GLY A 329 -2.91 8.78 -4.57
CA GLY A 329 -2.56 9.35 -5.87
C GLY A 329 -1.06 9.49 -6.18
N VAL A 330 -0.18 9.31 -5.19
CA VAL A 330 1.29 9.42 -5.36
C VAL A 330 1.89 8.01 -5.63
N PRO A 331 2.39 7.71 -6.85
CA PRO A 331 2.65 6.33 -7.27
C PRO A 331 4.05 5.79 -6.91
N THR A 332 4.97 6.64 -6.47
CA THR A 332 6.29 6.25 -5.94
C THR A 332 6.37 6.56 -4.45
N PRO A 333 6.27 5.57 -3.54
CA PRO A 333 6.34 5.84 -2.11
C PRO A 333 7.73 6.37 -1.69
N GLY A 334 7.84 7.04 -0.55
CA GLY A 334 9.10 7.55 -0.03
C GLY A 334 9.18 7.63 1.49
N PHE A 335 10.29 8.20 1.97
CA PHE A 335 10.51 8.67 3.34
C PHE A 335 11.68 9.68 3.31
N VAL A 336 11.82 10.50 4.36
CA VAL A 336 12.97 11.42 4.51
C VAL A 336 13.90 10.89 5.59
N MET A 337 15.20 10.80 5.28
CA MET A 337 16.25 10.62 6.29
C MET A 337 16.71 11.98 6.81
N VAL A 338 17.03 12.05 8.10
CA VAL A 338 17.54 13.24 8.76
C VAL A 338 18.83 12.88 9.50
N SER A 339 19.96 13.40 9.02
CA SER A 339 21.26 13.30 9.68
C SER A 339 21.45 14.54 10.56
N MET A 340 21.84 14.35 11.82
CA MET A 340 22.00 15.42 12.80
C MET A 340 23.38 15.38 13.47
N TYR A 341 24.00 16.55 13.62
CA TYR A 341 25.27 16.72 14.30
C TYR A 341 25.32 18.09 14.98
N ASN A 342 25.06 18.12 16.29
CA ASN A 342 25.18 19.32 17.13
C ASN A 342 26.06 19.01 18.35
N PRO A 343 27.40 19.21 18.28
CA PRO A 343 28.30 18.96 19.39
C PRO A 343 28.18 20.09 20.43
N ILE A 344 27.89 19.75 21.69
CA ILE A 344 27.68 20.70 22.80
C ILE A 344 28.54 20.35 24.02
N ASP A 345 28.81 21.35 24.86
CA ASP A 345 29.45 21.18 26.17
C ASP A 345 28.47 20.64 27.25
N ALA A 346 28.92 20.63 28.51
CA ALA A 346 28.15 20.15 29.66
C ALA A 346 27.00 21.10 30.08
N GLU A 347 27.07 22.35 29.62
CA GLU A 347 26.16 23.46 29.92
C GLU A 347 25.15 23.69 28.78
N GLY A 348 25.40 23.09 27.60
CA GLY A 348 24.55 23.09 26.41
C GLY A 348 24.98 24.05 25.30
N ASN A 349 26.15 24.68 25.39
CA ASN A 349 26.66 25.60 24.36
C ASN A 349 27.33 24.82 23.20
N PRO A 350 27.26 25.30 21.95
CA PRO A 350 27.91 24.65 20.81
C PRO A 350 29.45 24.64 20.93
N LEU A 351 30.08 23.49 20.68
CA LEU A 351 31.54 23.32 20.75
C LEU A 351 32.30 23.82 19.51
N SER A 352 31.65 23.88 18.36
CA SER A 352 32.30 24.31 17.11
C SER A 352 31.28 24.72 16.04
N GLY A 353 31.43 25.93 15.50
CA GLY A 353 30.52 26.51 14.50
C GLY A 353 29.25 27.12 15.11
N GLY A 354 28.53 27.91 14.31
CA GLY A 354 27.16 28.33 14.64
C GLY A 354 26.15 27.19 14.44
N GLN A 355 24.95 27.33 15.01
CA GLN A 355 23.89 26.31 14.92
C GLN A 355 23.34 26.06 13.49
N GLU A 356 23.80 26.83 12.49
CA GLU A 356 23.24 26.94 11.13
C GLU A 356 23.29 25.64 10.30
N HIS A 357 24.23 24.73 10.59
CA HIS A 357 24.47 23.51 9.80
C HIS A 357 24.47 22.23 10.66
N THR A 358 23.56 22.19 11.64
CA THR A 358 23.40 21.09 12.59
C THR A 358 22.56 19.90 12.07
N LEU A 359 21.88 20.08 10.92
CA LEU A 359 20.93 19.11 10.35
C LEU A 359 21.03 19.04 8.82
N GLN A 360 20.97 17.82 8.26
CA GLN A 360 20.91 17.54 6.82
C GLN A 360 19.76 16.57 6.52
N THR A 361 19.01 16.80 5.45
CA THR A 361 17.90 15.94 4.99
C THR A 361 18.23 15.23 3.68
N HIS A 362 17.59 14.07 3.46
CA HIS A 362 17.69 13.32 2.19
C HIS A 362 16.38 12.58 1.88
N LEU A 363 15.77 12.85 0.73
CA LEU A 363 14.59 12.12 0.25
C LEU A 363 14.97 10.72 -0.27
N CYS A 364 14.42 9.68 0.33
CA CYS A 364 14.60 8.30 -0.09
C CYS A 364 13.32 7.78 -0.76
N LEU A 365 13.39 7.52 -2.08
CA LEU A 365 12.30 6.92 -2.84
C LEU A 365 12.33 5.39 -2.75
N LEU A 366 11.15 4.78 -2.65
CA LEU A 366 10.95 3.34 -2.64
C LEU A 366 10.52 2.82 -4.02
N PRO A 367 10.79 1.54 -4.37
CA PRO A 367 10.42 0.99 -5.67
C PRO A 367 8.92 1.10 -5.96
N SER A 368 8.55 1.69 -7.10
CA SER A 368 7.13 1.80 -7.52
C SER A 368 6.48 0.41 -7.60
N GLN A 369 5.46 0.22 -6.77
CA GLN A 369 4.72 -1.02 -6.69
C GLN A 369 3.87 -1.24 -7.95
N LEU A 370 3.33 -0.18 -8.56
CA LEU A 370 2.60 -0.26 -9.83
C LEU A 370 3.51 -0.81 -10.95
N SER A 371 4.75 -0.31 -11.07
CA SER A 371 5.72 -0.85 -12.05
C SER A 371 6.03 -2.32 -11.77
N THR A 372 6.10 -2.70 -10.50
CA THR A 372 6.33 -4.10 -10.09
C THR A 372 5.15 -5.00 -10.47
N TYR A 373 3.91 -4.60 -10.18
CA TYR A 373 2.71 -5.34 -10.57
C TYR A 373 2.53 -5.43 -12.09
N ALA A 374 2.82 -4.34 -12.83
CA ALA A 374 2.78 -4.33 -14.29
C ALA A 374 3.79 -5.33 -14.90
N ARG A 375 5.00 -5.45 -14.33
CA ARG A 375 5.98 -6.46 -14.76
C ARG A 375 5.50 -7.89 -14.51
N TYR A 376 4.91 -8.17 -13.34
CA TYR A 376 4.33 -9.49 -13.06
C TYR A 376 3.14 -9.82 -13.97
N GLY A 377 2.26 -8.85 -14.24
CA GLY A 377 1.14 -9.00 -15.18
C GLY A 377 1.60 -9.25 -16.61
N GLY A 378 2.61 -8.49 -17.07
CA GLY A 378 3.24 -8.69 -18.39
C GLY A 378 3.92 -10.05 -18.52
N PHE A 379 4.62 -10.51 -17.48
CA PHE A 379 5.20 -11.86 -17.46
C PHE A 379 4.12 -12.95 -17.50
N ALA A 380 3.06 -12.82 -16.71
CA ALA A 380 1.93 -13.74 -16.72
C ALA A 380 1.23 -13.79 -18.10
N PHE A 381 1.09 -12.64 -18.78
CA PHE A 381 0.58 -12.57 -20.15
C PHE A 381 1.50 -13.27 -21.15
N VAL A 382 2.82 -13.04 -21.09
CA VAL A 382 3.81 -13.73 -21.94
C VAL A 382 3.77 -15.25 -21.71
N CYS A 383 3.64 -15.71 -20.46
CA CYS A 383 3.44 -17.12 -20.15
C CYS A 383 2.14 -17.67 -20.73
N ALA A 384 1.02 -16.94 -20.61
CA ALA A 384 -0.27 -17.36 -21.18
C ALA A 384 -0.21 -17.46 -22.71
N VAL A 385 0.44 -16.50 -23.39
CA VAL A 385 0.67 -16.54 -24.85
C VAL A 385 1.57 -17.72 -25.23
N ALA A 386 2.66 -17.96 -24.51
CA ALA A 386 3.56 -19.09 -24.77
C ALA A 386 2.87 -20.46 -24.58
N LEU A 387 2.06 -20.61 -23.53
CA LEU A 387 1.22 -21.80 -23.30
C LEU A 387 0.17 -21.98 -24.41
N THR A 388 -0.46 -20.89 -24.86
CA THR A 388 -1.42 -20.89 -25.98
C THR A 388 -0.75 -21.34 -27.28
N ILE A 389 0.39 -20.75 -27.63
CA ILE A 389 1.18 -21.14 -28.81
C ILE A 389 1.58 -22.62 -28.71
N ARG A 390 2.10 -23.08 -27.57
CA ARG A 390 2.44 -24.49 -27.35
C ARG A 390 1.22 -25.39 -27.58
N ALA A 391 0.06 -25.06 -27.01
CA ALA A 391 -1.15 -25.85 -27.10
C ALA A 391 -1.68 -25.99 -28.55
N PHE A 392 -1.52 -24.95 -29.39
CA PHE A 392 -1.79 -25.04 -30.83
C PHE A 392 -0.70 -25.80 -31.60
N LEU A 393 0.56 -25.74 -31.18
CA LEU A 393 1.67 -26.47 -31.82
C LEU A 393 1.68 -27.97 -31.53
N VAL A 394 1.17 -28.43 -30.38
CA VAL A 394 1.07 -29.87 -30.03
C VAL A 394 0.43 -30.71 -31.15
N PRO A 395 -0.79 -30.42 -31.63
CA PRO A 395 -1.42 -31.19 -32.71
C PRO A 395 -0.88 -30.89 -34.13
N ILE A 396 0.10 -30.00 -34.28
CA ILE A 396 0.72 -29.63 -35.57
C ILE A 396 2.11 -30.28 -35.72
N LEU A 397 2.91 -30.24 -34.66
CA LEU A 397 4.29 -30.72 -34.62
C LEU A 397 4.46 -32.06 -33.88
N ASN A 398 3.35 -32.70 -33.46
CA ASN A 398 3.31 -33.93 -32.66
C ASN A 398 4.17 -33.84 -31.38
N LEU A 399 4.19 -32.68 -30.73
CA LEU A 399 4.88 -32.49 -29.44
C LEU A 399 4.19 -33.35 -28.37
N GLN A 400 4.97 -33.86 -27.40
CA GLN A 400 4.43 -34.65 -26.29
C GLN A 400 3.28 -33.91 -25.58
N PRO A 401 2.05 -34.44 -25.55
CA PRO A 401 0.93 -33.80 -24.87
C PRO A 401 1.15 -33.79 -23.35
N PHE A 402 0.71 -32.71 -22.68
CA PHE A 402 0.67 -32.65 -21.22
C PHE A 402 -0.69 -33.05 -20.66
N ALA A 403 -1.77 -32.89 -21.42
CA ALA A 403 -3.08 -33.40 -21.07
C ALA A 403 -3.04 -34.93 -21.12
N LEU A 404 -3.31 -35.57 -19.98
CA LEU A 404 -3.61 -37.01 -19.95
C LEU A 404 -4.70 -37.30 -20.99
N ASP A 405 -4.53 -38.34 -21.80
CA ASP A 405 -5.59 -38.74 -22.70
C ASP A 405 -6.80 -39.22 -21.91
N PRO A 406 -8.03 -38.82 -22.29
CA PRO A 406 -9.23 -39.36 -21.68
C PRO A 406 -9.25 -40.86 -21.95
N SER A 407 -9.56 -41.64 -20.91
CA SER A 407 -9.78 -43.08 -21.01
C SER A 407 -10.92 -43.36 -22.00
N GLY A 408 -10.59 -43.54 -23.27
CA GLY A 408 -11.56 -43.80 -24.32
C GLY A 408 -12.32 -45.11 -24.04
N PRO A 409 -13.57 -45.26 -24.53
CA PRO A 409 -14.36 -46.49 -24.37
C PRO A 409 -13.75 -47.63 -25.20
N GLY A 410 -12.70 -48.26 -24.67
CA GLY A 410 -11.80 -49.16 -25.38
C GLY A 410 -10.36 -49.14 -24.86
N SER A 411 -9.97 -48.10 -24.12
CA SER A 411 -8.74 -48.11 -23.31
C SER A 411 -8.91 -49.10 -22.16
N LYS A 412 -8.45 -50.34 -22.36
CA LYS A 412 -8.36 -51.33 -21.28
C LYS A 412 -7.33 -50.82 -20.28
N SER A 413 -7.82 -50.41 -19.11
CA SER A 413 -6.98 -50.21 -17.93
C SER A 413 -6.16 -51.47 -17.67
N GLN A 414 -4.86 -51.43 -17.97
CA GLN A 414 -3.89 -52.35 -17.37
C GLN A 414 -3.61 -51.88 -15.94
N SER A 415 -4.66 -51.95 -15.11
CA SER A 415 -4.55 -51.92 -13.66
C SER A 415 -3.79 -53.16 -13.24
N ALA A 416 -2.47 -53.01 -13.05
CA ALA A 416 -1.52 -54.07 -12.77
C ALA A 416 -1.62 -54.55 -11.31
N LEU A 417 -2.80 -55.05 -10.92
CA LEU A 417 -3.08 -55.70 -9.65
C LEU A 417 -3.89 -56.99 -9.93
N PRO A 418 -3.34 -58.19 -9.66
CA PRO A 418 -4.02 -59.44 -9.97
C PRO A 418 -5.10 -59.76 -8.93
N MET A 419 -6.36 -59.49 -9.27
CA MET A 419 -7.49 -60.01 -8.51
C MET A 419 -7.64 -61.51 -8.77
N ILE A 420 -7.24 -62.34 -7.79
CA ILE A 420 -7.45 -63.79 -7.85
C ILE A 420 -8.96 -64.05 -7.79
N LYS A 421 -9.52 -64.57 -8.90
CA LYS A 421 -10.94 -64.84 -9.02
C LYS A 421 -11.24 -66.22 -8.44
N ALA A 422 -11.63 -66.26 -7.16
CA ALA A 422 -12.18 -67.48 -6.56
C ALA A 422 -13.44 -67.91 -7.34
N LYS A 423 -13.50 -69.20 -7.69
CA LYS A 423 -14.60 -69.82 -8.43
C LYS A 423 -15.40 -70.67 -7.45
N LEU A 424 -16.62 -70.24 -7.14
CA LEU A 424 -17.69 -71.11 -6.65
C LEU A 424 -18.79 -71.10 -7.71
N ASP A 425 -19.32 -72.27 -8.01
CA ASP A 425 -20.43 -72.48 -8.94
C ASP A 425 -21.72 -72.78 -8.14
N ASP A 426 -22.86 -72.66 -8.81
CA ASP A 426 -24.18 -73.23 -8.51
C ASP A 426 -24.78 -73.10 -7.09
N HIS A 427 -25.79 -72.24 -6.97
CA HIS A 427 -27.17 -72.72 -6.82
C HIS A 427 -28.22 -71.60 -6.99
N ASP A 428 -29.26 -71.86 -7.79
CA ASP A 428 -30.52 -71.08 -7.80
C ASP A 428 -31.39 -71.41 -6.58
N PRO A 429 -32.15 -70.42 -6.09
CA PRO A 429 -33.48 -70.68 -5.56
C PRO A 429 -34.52 -69.64 -6.03
N GLU A 430 -35.59 -70.11 -6.67
CA GLU A 430 -36.84 -69.34 -6.86
C GLU A 430 -37.89 -69.78 -5.82
N GLN A 431 -38.84 -68.88 -5.54
CA GLN A 431 -40.04 -69.02 -4.69
C GLN A 431 -39.90 -68.64 -3.20
N ALA A 432 -40.99 -68.05 -2.71
CA ALA A 432 -41.24 -67.48 -1.38
C ALA A 432 -42.65 -67.97 -0.93
N PRO A 433 -43.34 -67.42 0.10
CA PRO A 433 -42.95 -66.44 1.12
C PRO A 433 -43.36 -66.83 2.57
N SER A 434 -42.91 -66.08 3.59
CA SER A 434 -43.68 -65.60 4.77
C SER A 434 -42.76 -65.12 5.91
N GLY A 435 -43.30 -64.31 6.84
CA GLY A 435 -42.67 -64.03 8.16
C GLY A 435 -42.06 -62.64 8.38
N TYR A 436 -42.83 -61.74 8.99
CA TYR A 436 -42.31 -60.61 9.81
C TYR A 436 -41.93 -61.13 11.22
N PRO A 437 -41.22 -60.36 12.07
CA PRO A 437 -40.11 -59.42 11.81
C PRO A 437 -38.89 -59.66 12.77
N GLY A 438 -37.75 -59.01 12.53
CA GLY A 438 -36.56 -59.13 13.41
C GLY A 438 -35.65 -57.89 13.43
N TYR A 439 -35.28 -57.45 14.64
CA TYR A 439 -34.55 -56.20 14.93
C TYR A 439 -33.01 -56.25 14.75
N ASN A 440 -32.43 -55.04 14.59
CA ASN A 440 -31.17 -54.54 15.16
C ASN A 440 -29.76 -54.88 14.58
N HIS A 441 -29.06 -53.77 14.25
CA HIS A 441 -27.74 -53.30 14.74
C HIS A 441 -26.48 -54.21 14.80
N GLY A 442 -25.32 -53.56 14.59
CA GLY A 442 -23.97 -54.16 14.65
C GLY A 442 -23.32 -54.19 13.27
N SER A 443 -22.76 -53.10 12.71
CA SER A 443 -21.84 -52.09 13.27
C SER A 443 -20.49 -52.66 13.74
N SER A 444 -19.40 -52.03 13.26
CA SER A 444 -18.02 -52.18 13.74
C SER A 444 -17.29 -53.50 13.38
N ALA A 445 -15.95 -53.52 13.22
CA ALA A 445 -15.01 -52.44 12.91
C ALA A 445 -13.68 -53.00 12.39
N SER A 446 -12.84 -52.10 11.86
CA SER A 446 -11.42 -52.22 11.59
C SER A 446 -10.58 -53.18 12.45
N SER A 447 -9.60 -53.83 11.82
CA SER A 447 -8.25 -53.94 12.40
C SER A 447 -7.18 -53.84 11.31
N PHE A 448 -6.07 -53.17 11.65
CA PHE A 448 -4.85 -53.14 10.85
C PHE A 448 -4.07 -54.45 11.04
N ASN A 449 -3.20 -54.79 10.09
CA ASN A 449 -1.78 -54.96 10.46
C ASN A 449 -0.83 -54.82 9.26
N SER A 450 0.44 -54.56 9.57
CA SER A 450 1.50 -54.20 8.63
C SER A 450 2.52 -55.33 8.42
N ALA A 451 3.06 -55.43 7.20
CA ALA A 451 4.28 -56.20 6.93
C ALA A 451 5.05 -55.63 5.72
N THR A 452 6.31 -55.28 5.97
CA THR A 452 7.42 -55.23 5.00
C THR A 452 8.40 -56.35 5.41
N PRO A 453 9.45 -56.75 4.63
CA PRO A 453 10.05 -56.05 3.48
C PRO A 453 10.42 -56.94 2.27
N HIS A 454 11.00 -56.34 1.22
CA HIS A 454 12.39 -56.61 0.81
C HIS A 454 12.86 -55.63 -0.29
N ARG A 455 14.18 -55.59 -0.57
CA ARG A 455 14.85 -54.70 -1.54
C ARG A 455 15.25 -55.43 -2.82
N SER A 456 15.18 -54.72 -3.95
CA SER A 456 15.98 -54.94 -5.18
C SER A 456 16.31 -53.57 -5.79
N ALA A 457 17.43 -53.43 -6.52
CA ALA A 457 17.96 -52.10 -6.89
C ALA A 457 18.66 -52.02 -8.26
N THR A 458 18.42 -50.89 -8.94
CA THR A 458 19.22 -50.25 -10.01
C THR A 458 19.03 -48.73 -9.83
N ARG A 459 20.07 -47.90 -9.71
CA ARG A 459 20.86 -47.25 -10.79
C ARG A 459 20.00 -46.55 -11.86
N ASP A 460 20.30 -45.30 -12.27
CA ASP A 460 21.63 -44.68 -12.33
C ASP A 460 21.76 -43.20 -11.86
N ARG A 461 22.99 -42.89 -11.42
CA ARG A 461 23.76 -41.63 -11.52
C ARG A 461 23.04 -40.26 -11.45
N SER A 462 23.25 -39.58 -10.33
CA SER A 462 23.42 -38.12 -10.31
C SER A 462 24.89 -37.75 -10.49
N ALA A 463 25.18 -36.57 -11.04
CA ALA A 463 26.51 -35.95 -11.02
C ALA A 463 26.39 -34.53 -10.45
N SER A 464 27.29 -34.19 -9.52
CA SER A 464 27.33 -32.92 -8.78
C SER A 464 28.74 -32.31 -8.83
N PHE A 465 28.97 -31.28 -8.00
CA PHE A 465 30.21 -30.51 -7.80
C PHE A 465 30.42 -29.32 -8.77
N THR A 466 30.67 -28.06 -8.37
CA THR A 466 30.41 -27.18 -7.18
C THR A 466 31.07 -25.81 -7.54
N PRO A 467 31.74 -24.97 -6.72
CA PRO A 467 31.27 -23.58 -6.63
C PRO A 467 32.31 -22.45 -6.79
N GLY A 468 32.00 -21.49 -7.68
CA GLY A 468 32.36 -20.07 -7.53
C GLY A 468 33.80 -19.61 -7.80
N VAL A 469 33.92 -18.37 -8.28
CA VAL A 469 35.01 -17.38 -8.08
C VAL A 469 34.52 -16.04 -8.67
N ARG A 470 35.06 -14.90 -8.21
CA ARG A 470 34.68 -13.53 -8.67
C ARG A 470 35.52 -13.06 -9.87
N ALA A 471 34.94 -12.25 -10.75
CA ALA A 471 35.67 -11.24 -11.54
C ALA A 471 34.75 -10.10 -12.01
N ASN A 472 35.31 -8.90 -12.23
CA ASN A 472 34.65 -7.75 -12.87
C ASN A 472 34.82 -7.82 -14.40
N GLY A 473 34.02 -7.09 -15.19
CA GLY A 473 34.36 -6.94 -16.62
C GLY A 473 33.34 -6.25 -17.52
N LEU A 474 33.62 -4.97 -17.83
CA LEU A 474 33.02 -4.11 -18.84
C LEU A 474 32.73 -4.70 -20.24
N ALA A 475 31.67 -4.14 -20.85
CA ALA A 475 31.60 -3.60 -22.22
C ALA A 475 31.57 -4.52 -23.49
N ALA A 476 30.39 -4.46 -24.13
CA ALA A 476 30.17 -3.97 -25.51
C ALA A 476 30.26 -4.91 -26.74
N GLN A 477 29.68 -4.37 -27.82
CA GLN A 477 29.67 -4.79 -29.23
C GLN A 477 28.71 -5.94 -29.65
N ALA A 478 28.11 -5.93 -30.86
CA ALA A 478 27.79 -4.83 -31.79
C ALA A 478 26.91 -5.35 -32.97
N ARG A 479 26.34 -4.41 -33.78
CA ARG A 479 25.90 -4.58 -35.20
C ARG A 479 24.65 -5.49 -35.40
N ASN A 480 23.83 -5.38 -36.46
CA ASN A 480 23.71 -4.48 -37.63
C ASN A 480 22.27 -4.61 -38.21
N ALA A 481 21.72 -3.81 -39.12
CA ALA A 481 22.13 -2.60 -39.84
C ALA A 481 20.88 -1.84 -40.40
N SER A 482 21.09 -0.65 -40.98
CA SER A 482 20.10 0.10 -41.79
C SER A 482 20.69 0.51 -43.16
N PRO A 483 19.85 0.81 -44.15
CA PRO A 483 20.05 1.93 -45.12
C PRO A 483 19.27 3.18 -44.64
N LYS A 484 19.71 4.45 -44.72
CA LYS A 484 20.30 5.27 -45.82
C LYS A 484 19.31 5.46 -46.99
N ARG A 485 19.12 6.64 -47.63
CA ARG A 485 19.62 8.05 -47.60
C ARG A 485 18.57 8.92 -48.38
N ALA A 486 18.52 10.26 -48.52
CA ALA A 486 19.15 11.50 -47.97
C ALA A 486 18.18 12.68 -48.32
N ALA A 487 17.87 13.66 -47.45
CA ALA A 487 18.56 14.94 -47.10
C ALA A 487 18.32 16.15 -48.04
N GLY A 488 18.03 17.33 -47.45
CA GLY A 488 17.83 18.64 -48.12
C GLY A 488 16.38 18.94 -48.55
N GLY A 489 15.87 20.18 -48.52
CA GLY A 489 16.42 21.43 -47.96
C GLY A 489 15.86 22.71 -48.64
N GLY A 490 15.50 23.74 -47.86
CA GLY A 490 15.05 25.05 -48.38
C GLY A 490 13.52 25.21 -48.50
N GLY A 491 12.98 26.37 -48.10
CA GLY A 491 11.54 26.64 -48.06
C GLY A 491 11.06 27.64 -49.12
N GLY A 492 9.74 27.88 -49.17
CA GLY A 492 9.11 28.87 -50.05
C GLY A 492 7.58 28.83 -49.98
N ASN A 493 6.95 30.01 -49.99
CA ASN A 493 5.48 30.21 -50.00
C ASN A 493 4.81 29.54 -51.23
N ALA A 494 3.50 29.24 -51.28
CA ALA A 494 2.40 30.07 -50.79
C ALA A 494 1.01 29.36 -50.76
N LYS A 495 0.07 29.96 -49.98
CA LYS A 495 -1.40 30.07 -50.20
C LYS A 495 -2.22 28.83 -50.63
N GLY A 496 -3.19 28.42 -49.79
CA GLY A 496 -4.26 27.49 -50.19
C GLY A 496 -5.33 27.19 -49.11
N LEU A 497 -6.40 27.99 -49.10
CA LEU A 497 -7.66 27.89 -48.33
C LEU A 497 -8.06 26.46 -47.85
N ALA A 498 -8.19 26.24 -46.54
CA ALA A 498 -9.45 26.27 -45.75
C ALA A 498 -10.09 24.85 -45.57
N ARG A 499 -10.09 24.23 -44.37
CA ARG A 499 -10.91 24.45 -43.15
C ARG A 499 -12.40 24.05 -43.26
N HIS A 500 -12.76 23.01 -42.47
CA HIS A 500 -14.11 22.71 -41.93
C HIS A 500 -15.23 22.36 -42.96
N SER A 501 -16.33 21.67 -42.60
CA SER A 501 -16.60 20.73 -41.49
C SER A 501 -18.00 20.12 -41.62
N SER A 502 -18.15 18.85 -41.20
CA SER A 502 -19.36 18.25 -40.57
C SER A 502 -20.74 18.25 -41.26
N ASN A 503 -21.48 17.17 -41.00
CA ASN A 503 -22.96 17.09 -40.95
C ASN A 503 -23.74 17.13 -42.29
N ARG A 504 -24.96 16.55 -42.41
CA ARG A 504 -25.66 15.49 -41.64
C ARG A 504 -26.96 15.07 -42.36
N GLU A 505 -27.27 13.76 -42.36
CA GLU A 505 -28.59 13.11 -42.56
C GLU A 505 -29.36 13.13 -43.92
N LYS A 506 -29.86 11.91 -44.25
CA LYS A 506 -31.22 11.54 -44.75
C LYS A 506 -31.66 11.69 -46.23
N ASN A 507 -32.07 10.53 -46.75
CA ASN A 507 -33.28 10.21 -47.54
C ASN A 507 -33.55 10.80 -48.95
N GLY A 508 -33.84 9.91 -49.90
CA GLY A 508 -35.00 10.04 -50.81
C GLY A 508 -34.72 9.90 -52.31
N GLY A 509 -35.60 9.17 -53.04
CA GLY A 509 -35.60 9.05 -54.52
C GLY A 509 -34.52 8.12 -55.08
N ARG A 510 -34.74 7.04 -55.86
CA ARG A 510 -35.84 6.51 -56.72
C ARG A 510 -35.74 6.80 -58.23
N TRP A 511 -35.14 5.84 -58.94
CA TRP A 511 -35.42 5.32 -60.31
C TRP A 511 -34.74 5.91 -61.56
N GLY A 512 -34.55 5.00 -62.54
CA GLY A 512 -33.98 5.22 -63.89
C GLY A 512 -32.51 4.79 -64.00
N GLY A 513 -32.09 3.82 -64.83
CA GLY A 513 -32.84 2.86 -65.66
C GLY A 513 -31.92 2.15 -66.68
N TRP A 514 -32.42 1.09 -67.34
CA TRP A 514 -31.76 0.22 -68.34
C TRP A 514 -30.77 -0.84 -67.77
N GLY A 515 -30.80 -2.12 -68.18
CA GLY A 515 -31.79 -2.79 -69.05
C GLY A 515 -31.52 -4.29 -69.28
N ASN A 516 -32.57 -5.02 -69.65
CA ASN A 516 -32.64 -6.39 -70.21
C ASN A 516 -32.12 -7.60 -69.39
N GLY A 517 -33.01 -8.59 -69.20
CA GLY A 517 -32.67 -9.99 -68.89
C GLY A 517 -32.59 -10.83 -70.19
N PRO A 518 -33.22 -12.03 -70.28
CA PRO A 518 -34.33 -12.53 -69.47
C PRO A 518 -34.00 -13.75 -68.59
N LYS A 519 -34.95 -14.08 -67.70
CA LYS A 519 -35.09 -15.38 -67.00
C LYS A 519 -36.54 -15.81 -67.22
N ILE A 520 -36.79 -17.10 -67.42
CA ILE A 520 -38.15 -17.68 -67.40
C ILE A 520 -38.20 -18.70 -66.28
N GLU A 521 -39.17 -18.52 -65.39
CA GLU A 521 -39.66 -19.52 -64.45
C GLU A 521 -41.15 -19.70 -64.74
N ILE A 522 -41.63 -20.93 -64.62
CA ILE A 522 -43.06 -21.26 -64.51
C ILE A 522 -43.18 -22.14 -63.27
N ASP A 523 -44.14 -21.79 -62.43
CA ASP A 523 -44.42 -22.38 -61.11
C ASP A 523 -45.73 -23.21 -61.18
N ILE A 524 -46.25 -23.62 -60.03
CA ILE A 524 -47.56 -24.26 -59.76
C ILE A 524 -47.56 -25.80 -59.79
N GLY A 525 -48.09 -26.41 -58.72
CA GLY A 525 -48.56 -27.80 -58.68
C GLY A 525 -48.44 -28.46 -57.30
N GLU A 526 -49.55 -28.58 -56.57
CA GLU A 526 -49.68 -29.42 -55.36
C GLU A 526 -50.20 -30.85 -55.72
N ASP A 527 -50.48 -31.65 -54.69
CA ASP A 527 -51.32 -32.87 -54.66
C ASP A 527 -50.75 -34.24 -55.15
N ASP A 528 -50.31 -35.02 -54.15
CA ASP A 528 -50.82 -36.34 -53.74
C ASP A 528 -50.65 -37.69 -54.49
N GLU A 529 -50.60 -38.73 -53.63
CA GLU A 529 -50.87 -40.17 -53.78
C GLU A 529 -49.94 -41.18 -54.52
N TYR A 530 -50.12 -42.44 -54.08
CA TYR A 530 -49.33 -43.66 -54.18
C TYR A 530 -49.01 -44.22 -55.59
N TYR A 531 -47.82 -44.83 -55.76
CA TYR A 531 -47.72 -46.30 -55.95
C TYR A 531 -46.32 -46.88 -55.61
N TYR A 532 -46.15 -48.20 -55.78
CA TYR A 532 -45.10 -49.05 -55.18
C TYR A 532 -44.06 -49.63 -56.18
N ASP A 533 -42.90 -50.03 -55.60
CA ASP A 533 -42.05 -51.19 -55.97
C ASP A 533 -40.85 -51.09 -56.95
N ALA A 534 -40.02 -52.15 -56.93
CA ALA A 534 -38.99 -52.60 -57.88
C ALA A 534 -37.64 -51.84 -57.91
N GLY A 535 -36.93 -51.85 -56.78
CA GLY A 535 -35.57 -51.29 -56.67
C GLY A 535 -34.46 -52.04 -57.41
N LYS A 536 -33.25 -51.44 -57.44
CA LYS A 536 -31.99 -52.13 -57.78
C LYS A 536 -30.82 -51.54 -57.00
N SER A 537 -30.06 -52.43 -56.34
CA SER A 537 -28.91 -52.07 -55.52
C SER A 537 -27.72 -51.57 -56.35
N ARG A 538 -27.05 -50.50 -55.91
CA ARG A 538 -25.69 -50.18 -56.35
C ARG A 538 -24.81 -49.72 -55.18
N TRP A 539 -23.55 -50.12 -55.21
CA TRP A 539 -22.70 -50.22 -54.02
C TRP A 539 -22.05 -48.89 -53.61
N LYS A 540 -21.76 -48.76 -52.31
CA LYS A 540 -21.17 -47.56 -51.70
C LYS A 540 -19.70 -47.36 -52.12
N ALA A 541 -19.37 -46.17 -52.61
CA ALA A 541 -18.01 -45.63 -52.56
C ALA A 541 -17.91 -44.61 -51.41
N ALA A 542 -17.33 -45.00 -50.27
CA ALA A 542 -17.24 -44.15 -49.10
C ALA A 542 -16.16 -43.06 -49.29
N ARG A 543 -16.57 -41.82 -49.63
CA ARG A 543 -15.66 -40.66 -49.62
C ARG A 543 -15.11 -40.43 -48.20
N PRO A 544 -13.79 -40.21 -48.02
CA PRO A 544 -13.23 -39.93 -46.71
C PRO A 544 -13.75 -38.58 -46.19
N LYS A 545 -14.45 -38.57 -45.05
CA LYS A 545 -14.79 -37.33 -44.34
C LYS A 545 -13.48 -36.66 -43.93
N ARG A 546 -13.22 -35.44 -44.44
CA ARG A 546 -12.16 -34.55 -43.93
C ARG A 546 -12.35 -34.37 -42.42
N ARG A 547 -11.50 -35.01 -41.60
CA ARG A 547 -11.51 -34.93 -40.12
C ARG A 547 -10.86 -33.63 -39.62
N GLY A 548 -11.17 -32.51 -40.29
CA GLY A 548 -10.51 -31.22 -40.11
C GLY A 548 -11.16 -30.32 -39.03
N SER A 549 -10.36 -29.41 -38.48
CA SER A 549 -10.72 -28.35 -37.52
C SER A 549 -11.31 -28.81 -36.18
N ARG A 550 -12.49 -29.44 -36.16
CA ARG A 550 -13.25 -29.66 -34.91
C ARG A 550 -12.53 -30.55 -33.89
N ASN A 551 -11.70 -31.49 -34.35
CA ASN A 551 -10.97 -32.40 -33.45
C ASN A 551 -9.64 -31.79 -32.94
N THR A 552 -8.97 -30.95 -33.75
CA THR A 552 -7.70 -30.32 -33.36
C THR A 552 -7.91 -29.16 -32.39
N LEU A 553 -8.98 -28.39 -32.54
CA LEU A 553 -9.36 -27.33 -31.59
C LEU A 553 -9.68 -27.89 -30.19
N VAL A 554 -10.35 -29.05 -30.11
CA VAL A 554 -10.63 -29.72 -28.83
C VAL A 554 -9.34 -30.22 -28.15
N VAL A 555 -8.38 -30.76 -28.92
CA VAL A 555 -7.07 -31.16 -28.39
C VAL A 555 -6.27 -29.94 -27.91
N ALA A 556 -6.21 -28.86 -28.71
CA ALA A 556 -5.52 -27.63 -28.32
C ALA A 556 -6.15 -26.98 -27.07
N TRP A 557 -7.48 -26.96 -26.95
CA TRP A 557 -8.15 -26.48 -25.73
C TRP A 557 -7.84 -27.36 -24.50
N ARG A 558 -7.82 -28.69 -24.67
CA ARG A 558 -7.47 -29.64 -23.60
C ARG A 558 -6.03 -29.48 -23.13
N GLU A 559 -5.08 -29.30 -24.05
CA GLU A 559 -3.68 -28.95 -23.74
C GLU A 559 -3.58 -27.61 -23.02
N LEU A 560 -4.23 -26.56 -23.55
CA LEU A 560 -4.18 -25.22 -22.96
C LEU A 560 -4.72 -25.21 -21.52
N TRP A 561 -5.90 -25.80 -21.30
CA TRP A 561 -6.51 -25.87 -19.98
C TRP A 561 -5.64 -26.64 -18.98
N THR A 562 -5.18 -27.85 -19.34
CA THR A 562 -4.38 -28.68 -18.42
C THR A 562 -2.99 -28.12 -18.15
N THR A 563 -2.35 -27.47 -19.13
CA THR A 563 -1.04 -26.82 -18.94
C THR A 563 -1.16 -25.53 -18.14
N ALA A 564 -2.15 -24.68 -18.43
CA ALA A 564 -2.41 -23.47 -17.64
C ALA A 564 -2.78 -23.81 -16.19
N TRP A 565 -3.62 -24.82 -15.97
CA TRP A 565 -3.98 -25.29 -14.62
C TRP A 565 -2.77 -25.81 -13.85
N ARG A 566 -1.94 -26.67 -14.45
CA ARG A 566 -0.70 -27.14 -13.81
C ARG A 566 0.29 -26.00 -13.54
N ALA A 567 0.47 -25.08 -14.49
CA ALA A 567 1.33 -23.91 -14.29
C ALA A 567 0.84 -23.03 -13.13
N LEU A 568 -0.47 -22.78 -13.05
CA LEU A 568 -1.08 -22.02 -11.96
C LEU A 568 -0.87 -22.70 -10.60
N TRP A 569 -1.03 -24.02 -10.50
CA TRP A 569 -0.77 -24.76 -9.26
C TRP A 569 0.71 -24.80 -8.88
N MET A 570 1.64 -24.96 -9.83
CA MET A 570 3.08 -24.92 -9.55
C MET A 570 3.53 -23.53 -9.11
N VAL A 571 3.11 -22.48 -9.81
CA VAL A 571 3.43 -21.08 -9.45
C VAL A 571 2.77 -20.69 -8.13
N GLY A 572 1.50 -21.05 -7.93
CA GLY A 572 0.77 -20.78 -6.68
C GLY A 572 1.37 -21.51 -5.48
N GLY A 573 1.72 -22.80 -5.62
CA GLY A 573 2.38 -23.57 -4.58
C GLY A 573 3.78 -23.04 -4.24
N PHE A 574 4.57 -22.67 -5.25
CA PHE A 574 5.88 -22.05 -5.04
C PHE A 574 5.77 -20.65 -4.41
N TRP A 575 4.77 -19.85 -4.80
CA TRP A 575 4.50 -18.54 -4.21
C TRP A 575 4.05 -18.65 -2.74
N LEU A 576 3.18 -19.62 -2.41
CA LEU A 576 2.81 -19.93 -1.03
C LEU A 576 4.02 -20.39 -0.20
N TRP A 577 4.89 -21.23 -0.77
CA TRP A 577 6.13 -21.65 -0.11
C TRP A 577 7.09 -20.48 0.14
N LEU A 578 7.26 -19.57 -0.83
CA LEU A 578 8.02 -18.33 -0.64
C LEU A 578 7.39 -17.44 0.43
N THR A 579 6.06 -17.24 0.42
CA THR A 579 5.35 -16.41 1.41
C THR A 579 5.39 -17.02 2.82
N TYR A 580 5.47 -18.34 2.94
CA TYR A 580 5.73 -19.04 4.22
C TYR A 580 7.20 -18.88 4.68
N LYS A 581 8.16 -18.83 3.74
CA LYS A 581 9.60 -18.62 4.03
C LYS A 581 9.96 -17.16 4.37
N GLY A 582 9.29 -16.17 3.77
CA GLY A 582 9.41 -14.71 4.05
C GLY A 582 9.76 -13.83 2.83
#